data_AF-M1EN15-F1
#
_entry.id   AF-M1EN15-F1
#
_cell.length_a   1.000
_cell.length_b   1.000
_cell.length_c   1.000
_cell.angle_alpha   90.00
_cell.angle_beta   90.00
_cell.angle_gamma   90.00
#
_symmetry.space_group_name_H-M   'P 1'
#
loop_
_entity.id
_entity.type
_entity.pdbx_description
1 polymer ?
#
loop_
_entity_poly.entity_id
_entity_poly.type
_entity_poly.pdbx_seq_one_letter_code
_entity_poly.pdbx_strand_id
1 'polypeptide(L)'
;MELRPWLLWVVAAAGALVLLAADARAQKVYTNTWAVHIPGGPAVADRLARKHGFLNLGQIFGDYYHFWHRAVTKRSLSPHHPRHSRLQREPQVQWLEQQVAKRRTKRDVYQEPTDPKFPQQWYLQSGVTQRDLNVKEAWAQGYTGHGIVVSILDDGIEKNHPDLAGNYDPGASFDVNDQDPDPQPRYTQMNDNR
;
A
#
# COMPACT_ATOMS: atom_id res chain seq x y z
N MET A 1 -37.96 27.92 21.96
CA MET A 1 -37.71 26.49 21.67
C MET A 1 -36.53 26.06 22.54
N GLU A 2 -36.80 25.43 23.68
CA GLU A 2 -35.74 24.97 24.58
C GLU A 2 -35.13 23.65 24.09
N LEU A 3 -33.81 23.65 23.87
CA LEU A 3 -33.06 22.46 23.52
C LEU A 3 -32.92 21.58 24.75
N ARG A 4 -33.32 20.32 24.63
CA ARG A 4 -33.38 19.38 25.76
C ARG A 4 -31.97 18.98 26.23
N PRO A 5 -31.68 19.01 27.55
CA PRO A 5 -30.35 18.85 28.13
C PRO A 5 -29.69 17.47 27.96
N TRP A 6 -30.43 16.46 27.45
CA TRP A 6 -29.88 15.13 27.17
C TRP A 6 -29.03 15.09 25.90
N LEU A 7 -29.19 16.03 24.96
CA LEU A 7 -28.39 16.11 23.73
C LEU A 7 -26.92 16.46 24.00
N LEU A 8 -26.63 17.20 25.07
CA LEU A 8 -25.25 17.60 25.43
C LEU A 8 -24.41 16.41 25.94
N TRP A 9 -25.02 15.42 26.58
CA TRP A 9 -24.32 14.22 27.07
C TRP A 9 -24.01 13.23 25.94
N VAL A 10 -24.86 13.14 24.91
CA VAL A 10 -24.64 12.28 23.74
C VAL A 10 -23.47 12.78 22.89
N VAL A 11 -23.33 14.11 22.73
CA VAL A 11 -22.22 14.71 21.97
C VAL A 11 -20.89 14.58 22.73
N ALA A 12 -20.90 14.73 24.06
CA ALA A 12 -19.70 14.55 24.89
C ALA A 12 -19.20 13.08 24.91
N ALA A 13 -20.11 12.11 24.96
CA ALA A 13 -19.75 10.69 24.90
C ALA A 13 -19.19 10.27 23.52
N ALA A 14 -19.75 10.81 22.43
CA ALA A 14 -19.23 10.59 21.08
C ALA A 14 -17.84 11.22 20.88
N GLY A 15 -17.59 12.42 21.43
CA GLY A 15 -16.28 13.07 21.39
C GLY A 15 -15.19 12.30 22.16
N ALA A 16 -15.52 11.73 23.32
CA ALA A 16 -14.59 10.89 24.08
C ALA A 16 -14.28 9.55 23.39
N LEU A 17 -15.25 8.97 22.67
CA LEU A 17 -15.06 7.75 21.89
C LEU A 17 -14.19 7.99 20.63
N VAL A 18 -14.33 9.16 20.00
CA VAL A 18 -13.51 9.56 18.83
C VAL A 18 -12.08 9.94 19.23
N LEU A 19 -11.87 10.52 20.43
CA LEU A 19 -10.53 10.82 20.96
C LEU A 19 -9.75 9.57 21.42
N LEU A 20 -10.42 8.47 21.75
CA LEU A 20 -9.76 7.19 22.05
C LEU A 20 -9.37 6.39 20.79
N ALA A 21 -9.91 6.72 19.62
CA ALA A 21 -9.57 6.06 18.36
C ALA A 21 -8.27 6.62 17.71
N ALA A 22 -7.76 7.74 18.20
CA ALA A 22 -6.63 8.46 17.58
C ALA A 22 -5.23 7.99 18.03
N ASP A 23 -5.09 6.93 18.83
CA ASP A 23 -3.77 6.39 19.18
C ASP A 23 -3.69 4.87 19.06
N ALA A 24 -4.37 4.30 18.05
CA ALA A 24 -4.05 2.97 17.55
C ALA A 24 -2.74 3.01 16.73
N ARG A 25 -1.65 3.51 17.32
CA ARG A 25 -0.30 3.20 16.82
C ARG A 25 -0.20 1.69 16.82
N ALA A 26 -0.19 1.09 15.63
CA ALA A 26 -0.05 -0.36 15.48
C ALA A 26 1.13 -0.82 16.35
N GLN A 27 0.81 -1.56 17.42
CA GLN A 27 1.79 -1.90 18.45
C GLN A 27 2.92 -2.71 17.81
N LYS A 28 4.16 -2.19 17.88
CA LYS A 28 5.32 -2.85 17.27
C LYS A 28 5.60 -4.16 18.01
N VAL A 29 5.53 -5.28 17.29
CA VAL A 29 5.90 -6.61 17.81
C VAL A 29 7.33 -6.91 17.39
N TYR A 30 8.29 -6.76 18.30
CA TYR A 30 9.69 -7.07 18.09
C TYR A 30 9.91 -8.59 18.00
N THR A 31 10.81 -9.00 17.11
CA THR A 31 11.20 -10.41 16.91
C THR A 31 12.53 -10.71 17.60
N ASN A 32 12.94 -11.97 17.57
CA ASN A 32 14.27 -12.39 18.03
C ASN A 32 15.32 -12.38 16.92
N THR A 33 15.16 -11.49 15.95
CA THR A 33 16.10 -11.31 14.84
C THR A 33 16.52 -9.86 14.65
N TRP A 34 17.69 -9.66 14.05
CA TRP A 34 18.30 -8.37 13.78
C TRP A 34 18.80 -8.33 12.34
N ALA A 35 18.68 -7.16 11.72
CA ALA A 35 19.45 -6.83 10.53
C ALA A 35 20.69 -6.06 11.00
N VAL A 36 21.86 -6.44 10.47
CA VAL A 36 23.15 -5.89 10.89
C VAL A 36 23.97 -5.54 9.66
N HIS A 37 24.52 -4.34 9.60
CA HIS A 37 25.41 -3.90 8.53
C HIS A 37 26.87 -4.09 8.96
N ILE A 38 27.60 -4.94 8.23
CA ILE A 38 28.98 -5.35 8.54
C ILE A 38 29.81 -5.39 7.24
N PRO A 39 30.49 -4.29 6.87
CA PRO A 39 31.29 -4.21 5.63
C PRO A 39 32.50 -5.15 5.55
N GLY A 40 32.83 -5.83 6.65
CA GLY A 40 33.92 -6.81 6.69
C GLY A 40 33.62 -8.13 5.98
N GLY A 41 32.44 -8.27 5.36
CA GLY A 41 32.03 -9.45 4.61
C GLY A 41 31.55 -10.64 5.47
N PRO A 42 31.16 -11.75 4.83
CA PRO A 42 30.44 -12.86 5.49
C PRO A 42 31.23 -13.52 6.63
N ALA A 43 32.55 -13.69 6.45
CA ALA A 43 33.40 -14.31 7.46
C ALA A 43 33.46 -13.48 8.77
N VAL A 44 33.43 -12.15 8.66
CA VAL A 44 33.38 -11.24 9.81
C VAL A 44 32.02 -11.30 10.48
N ALA A 45 30.95 -11.31 9.69
CA ALA A 45 29.59 -11.46 10.20
C ALA A 45 29.39 -12.78 10.97
N ASP A 46 29.87 -13.91 10.44
CA ASP A 46 29.79 -15.22 11.11
C ASP A 46 30.57 -15.26 12.43
N ARG A 47 31.74 -14.60 12.47
CA ARG A 47 32.54 -14.50 13.68
C ARG A 47 31.83 -13.66 14.74
N LEU A 48 31.25 -12.51 14.35
CA LEU A 48 30.50 -11.64 15.27
C LEU A 48 29.22 -12.29 15.78
N ALA A 49 28.49 -12.98 14.90
CA ALA A 49 27.31 -13.73 15.29
C ALA A 49 27.65 -14.75 16.39
N ARG A 50 28.65 -15.60 16.14
CA ARG A 50 29.13 -16.60 17.11
C ARG A 50 29.62 -15.98 18.42
N LYS A 51 30.42 -14.92 18.35
CA LYS A 51 30.95 -14.19 19.52
C LYS A 51 29.83 -13.74 20.48
N HIS A 52 28.69 -13.31 19.94
CA HIS A 52 27.58 -12.78 20.72
C HIS A 52 26.42 -13.75 20.97
N GLY A 53 26.57 -15.01 20.52
CA GLY A 53 25.56 -16.06 20.68
C GLY A 53 24.40 -15.98 19.68
N PHE A 54 24.61 -15.28 18.56
CA PHE A 54 23.69 -15.25 17.42
C PHE A 54 24.03 -16.35 16.41
N LEU A 55 23.00 -16.77 15.68
CA LEU A 55 23.14 -17.51 14.43
C LEU A 55 23.08 -16.50 13.29
N ASN A 56 24.05 -16.53 12.38
CA ASN A 56 23.95 -15.80 11.12
C ASN A 56 23.08 -16.62 10.16
N LEU A 57 21.94 -16.07 9.75
CA LEU A 57 21.02 -16.69 8.79
C LEU A 57 21.39 -16.40 7.34
N GLY A 58 22.41 -15.56 7.12
CA GLY A 58 22.93 -15.25 5.79
C GLY A 58 22.87 -13.76 5.45
N GLN A 59 23.33 -13.47 4.24
CA GLN A 59 23.34 -12.13 3.65
C GLN A 59 21.93 -11.77 3.14
N ILE A 60 21.50 -10.54 3.38
CA ILE A 60 20.21 -10.00 2.92
C ILE A 60 20.40 -9.31 1.57
N PHE A 61 21.24 -8.27 1.55
CA PHE A 61 21.69 -7.53 0.37
C PHE A 61 22.94 -6.74 0.74
N GLY A 62 23.88 -6.55 -0.19
CA GLY A 62 25.15 -5.86 0.11
C GLY A 62 25.80 -6.40 1.38
N ASP A 63 26.31 -5.53 2.24
CA ASP A 63 26.95 -5.93 3.50
C ASP A 63 25.98 -6.08 4.69
N TYR A 64 24.70 -6.36 4.42
CA TYR A 64 23.68 -6.59 5.45
C TYR A 64 23.48 -8.08 5.71
N TYR A 65 23.42 -8.45 6.99
CA TYR A 65 23.27 -9.83 7.45
C TYR A 65 22.09 -9.97 8.41
N HIS A 66 21.47 -11.15 8.41
CA HIS A 66 20.33 -11.47 9.25
C HIS A 66 20.75 -12.31 10.45
N PHE A 67 20.77 -11.73 11.64
CA PHE A 67 21.14 -12.43 12.86
C PHE A 67 19.91 -12.90 13.63
N TRP A 68 19.99 -14.09 14.22
CA TRP A 68 18.95 -14.67 15.07
C TRP A 68 19.49 -15.05 16.44
N HIS A 69 18.73 -14.83 17.51
CA HIS A 69 19.16 -15.17 18.86
C HIS A 69 18.15 -16.09 19.57
N ARG A 70 18.59 -17.29 19.96
CA ARG A 70 17.73 -18.31 20.58
C ARG A 70 17.09 -17.89 21.90
N ALA A 71 17.81 -17.13 22.73
CA ALA A 71 17.33 -16.75 24.06
C ALA A 71 16.44 -15.50 24.06
N VAL A 72 16.14 -14.92 22.89
CA VAL A 72 15.20 -13.80 22.78
C VAL A 72 13.87 -14.34 22.27
N THR A 73 12.77 -13.85 22.85
CA THR A 73 11.42 -14.29 22.50
C THR A 73 11.08 -13.87 21.07
N LYS A 74 10.39 -14.75 20.33
CA LYS A 74 10.03 -14.49 18.92
C LYS A 74 9.04 -13.33 18.75
N ARG A 75 8.32 -12.96 19.82
CA ARG A 75 7.35 -11.87 19.85
C ARG A 75 7.45 -11.15 21.19
N SER A 76 7.70 -9.85 21.14
CA SER A 76 7.79 -8.98 22.31
C SER A 76 7.20 -7.62 21.98
N LEU A 77 6.59 -6.97 22.97
CA LEU A 77 6.11 -5.59 22.84
C LEU A 77 7.23 -4.56 23.10
N SER A 78 8.36 -5.01 23.63
CA SER A 78 9.53 -4.18 23.93
C SER A 78 10.78 -4.70 23.21
N PRO A 79 11.69 -3.80 22.76
CA PRO A 79 12.95 -4.21 22.16
C PRO A 79 13.89 -4.84 23.20
N HIS A 80 14.79 -5.70 22.73
CA HIS A 80 15.73 -6.41 23.58
C HIS A 80 17.07 -5.65 23.72
N HIS A 81 17.07 -4.62 24.56
CA HIS A 81 18.21 -3.71 24.77
C HIS A 81 19.55 -4.41 25.07
N PRO A 82 19.65 -5.40 25.99
CA PRO A 82 20.97 -5.93 26.37
C PRO A 82 21.75 -6.59 25.23
N ARG A 83 21.04 -7.21 24.27
CA ARG A 83 21.64 -7.86 23.10
C ARG A 83 21.93 -6.85 22.00
N HIS A 84 21.01 -5.91 21.79
CA HIS A 84 21.19 -4.80 20.85
C HIS A 84 22.46 -4.00 21.18
N SER A 85 22.59 -3.52 22.43
CA SER A 85 23.72 -2.70 22.85
C SER A 85 25.06 -3.44 22.86
N ARG A 86 25.07 -4.78 23.00
CA ARG A 86 26.31 -5.58 22.90
C ARG A 86 26.84 -5.63 21.47
N LEU A 87 25.97 -5.89 20.49
CA LEU A 87 26.34 -5.88 19.08
C LEU A 87 26.70 -4.47 18.57
N GLN A 88 25.95 -3.45 19.00
CA GLN A 88 26.17 -2.06 18.58
C GLN A 88 27.55 -1.51 19.00
N ARG A 89 28.17 -2.08 20.05
CA ARG A 89 29.52 -1.68 20.50
C ARG A 89 30.65 -2.33 19.70
N GLU A 90 30.35 -3.25 18.78
CA GLU A 90 31.38 -3.84 17.94
C GLU A 90 31.81 -2.85 16.85
N PRO A 91 33.12 -2.57 16.69
CA PRO A 91 33.60 -1.57 15.72
C PRO A 91 33.32 -1.96 14.26
N GLN A 92 33.06 -3.24 14.02
CA GLN A 92 32.73 -3.80 12.70
C GLN A 92 31.23 -3.67 12.37
N VAL A 93 30.39 -3.32 13.34
CA VAL A 93 28.94 -3.14 13.16
C VAL A 93 28.67 -1.65 12.95
N GLN A 94 28.36 -1.28 11.71
CA GLN A 94 28.07 0.13 11.38
C GLN A 94 26.60 0.49 11.63
N TRP A 95 25.71 -0.48 11.52
CA TRP A 95 24.28 -0.30 11.76
C TRP A 95 23.64 -1.59 12.24
N LEU A 96 22.61 -1.46 13.07
CA LEU A 96 21.90 -2.57 13.70
C LEU A 96 20.46 -2.18 13.99
N GLU A 97 19.52 -3.05 13.61
CA GLU A 97 18.10 -2.89 13.99
C GLU A 97 17.46 -4.23 14.33
N GLN A 98 16.76 -4.27 15.48
CA GLN A 98 15.93 -5.42 15.83
C GLN A 98 14.67 -5.42 14.96
N GLN A 99 14.39 -6.56 14.33
CA GLN A 99 13.30 -6.64 13.39
C GLN A 99 11.95 -6.59 14.10
N VAL A 100 10.99 -5.92 13.46
CA VAL A 100 9.61 -5.82 13.93
C VAL A 100 8.75 -6.60 12.96
N ALA A 101 7.93 -7.51 13.50
CA ALA A 101 6.97 -8.26 12.73
C ALA A 101 5.99 -7.29 12.04
N LYS A 102 6.05 -7.26 10.71
CA LYS A 102 5.07 -6.53 9.91
C LYS A 102 3.77 -7.32 9.91
N ARG A 103 2.65 -6.62 10.14
CA ARG A 103 1.33 -7.21 9.96
C ARG A 103 1.12 -7.39 8.46
N ARG A 104 0.92 -8.64 8.02
CA ARG A 104 0.44 -8.91 6.66
C ARG A 104 -1.03 -8.55 6.63
N THR A 105 -1.36 -7.39 6.08
CA THR A 105 -2.70 -7.11 5.61
C THR A 105 -2.87 -7.84 4.29
N LYS A 106 -3.95 -8.61 4.12
CA LYS A 106 -4.33 -9.05 2.78
C LYS A 106 -4.59 -7.76 2.01
N ARG A 107 -3.86 -7.52 0.90
CA ARG A 107 -4.27 -6.47 -0.05
C ARG A 107 -5.73 -6.75 -0.38
N ASP A 108 -6.55 -5.71 -0.46
CA ASP A 108 -8.00 -5.81 -0.53
C ASP A 108 -8.45 -7.00 -1.37
N VAL A 109 -9.38 -7.77 -0.81
CA VAL A 109 -9.93 -8.93 -1.51
C VAL A 109 -10.57 -8.38 -2.77
N TYR A 110 -9.89 -8.56 -3.90
CA TYR A 110 -10.45 -8.22 -5.19
C TYR A 110 -11.79 -8.94 -5.32
N GLN A 111 -12.84 -8.12 -5.43
CA GLN A 111 -14.16 -8.55 -5.82
C GLN A 111 -14.31 -8.17 -7.28
N GLU A 112 -14.81 -9.11 -8.07
CA GLU A 112 -15.06 -8.85 -9.47
C GLU A 112 -16.12 -7.74 -9.62
N PRO A 113 -15.98 -6.87 -10.63
CA PRO A 113 -16.99 -5.89 -10.95
C PRO A 113 -18.36 -6.55 -11.13
N THR A 114 -19.39 -5.94 -10.56
CA THR A 114 -20.77 -6.45 -10.58
C THR A 114 -21.61 -5.83 -11.70
N ASP A 115 -20.96 -5.08 -12.60
CA ASP A 115 -21.60 -4.34 -13.68
C ASP A 115 -22.35 -5.29 -14.63
N PRO A 116 -23.58 -4.92 -15.08
CA PRO A 116 -24.43 -5.81 -15.87
C PRO A 116 -23.79 -6.32 -17.16
N LYS A 117 -22.87 -5.53 -17.76
CA LYS A 117 -22.18 -5.86 -19.00
C LYS A 117 -20.76 -6.38 -18.81
N PHE A 118 -20.23 -6.44 -17.58
CA PHE A 118 -18.90 -7.00 -17.31
C PHE A 118 -18.72 -8.44 -17.84
N PRO A 119 -19.74 -9.35 -17.77
CA PRO A 119 -19.65 -10.68 -18.39
C PRO A 119 -19.43 -10.68 -19.92
N GLN A 120 -19.74 -9.57 -20.61
CA GLN A 120 -19.62 -9.44 -22.06
C GLN A 120 -18.26 -8.86 -22.49
N GLN A 121 -17.46 -8.35 -21.55
CA GLN A 121 -16.13 -7.78 -21.79
C GLN A 121 -15.06 -8.89 -21.85
N TRP A 122 -15.17 -9.74 -22.88
CA TRP A 122 -14.34 -10.94 -23.06
C TRP A 122 -12.82 -10.67 -23.05
N TYR A 123 -12.41 -9.45 -23.40
CA TYR A 123 -11.00 -9.02 -23.42
C TYR A 123 -10.45 -8.69 -22.02
N LEU A 124 -11.30 -8.39 -21.04
CA LEU A 124 -10.89 -8.21 -19.64
C LEU A 124 -10.94 -9.52 -18.85
N GLN A 125 -11.84 -10.42 -19.25
CA GLN A 125 -11.98 -11.75 -18.69
C GLN A 125 -12.35 -12.78 -19.74
N SER A 126 -11.41 -13.63 -20.09
CA SER A 126 -11.67 -14.82 -20.89
C SER A 126 -11.95 -15.94 -19.89
N GLY A 127 -13.23 -16.28 -19.72
CA GLY A 127 -13.59 -17.33 -18.76
C GLY A 127 -12.75 -18.61 -18.92
N VAL A 128 -12.77 -19.24 -20.11
CA VAL A 128 -12.17 -20.56 -20.34
C VAL A 128 -11.04 -20.55 -21.39
N THR A 129 -10.98 -19.53 -22.25
CA THR A 129 -10.14 -19.57 -23.45
C THR A 129 -8.73 -19.01 -23.28
N GLN A 130 -8.38 -18.39 -22.14
CA GLN A 130 -7.10 -17.70 -21.88
C GLN A 130 -6.68 -16.74 -23.02
N ARG A 131 -7.66 -16.07 -23.62
CA ARG A 131 -7.49 -15.08 -24.69
C ARG A 131 -8.02 -13.72 -24.23
N ASP A 132 -7.51 -13.25 -23.10
CA ASP A 132 -7.79 -11.92 -22.54
C ASP A 132 -6.48 -11.17 -22.27
N LEU A 133 -6.61 -9.98 -21.69
CA LEU A 133 -5.51 -9.10 -21.30
C LEU A 133 -5.00 -9.39 -19.88
N ASN A 134 -5.47 -10.44 -19.21
CA ASN A 134 -5.06 -10.84 -17.85
C ASN A 134 -5.20 -9.69 -16.83
N VAL A 135 -6.30 -8.94 -16.92
CA VAL A 135 -6.56 -7.71 -16.17
C VAL A 135 -6.99 -8.01 -14.74
N LYS A 136 -7.78 -9.08 -14.54
CA LYS A 136 -8.27 -9.49 -13.21
C LYS A 136 -7.11 -9.80 -12.25
N GLU A 137 -6.02 -10.33 -12.77
CA GLU A 137 -4.79 -10.63 -12.03
C GLU A 137 -4.06 -9.37 -11.59
N ALA A 138 -4.08 -8.30 -12.41
CA ALA A 138 -3.53 -7.00 -12.03
C ALA A 138 -4.38 -6.34 -10.94
N TRP A 139 -5.71 -6.37 -11.10
CA TRP A 139 -6.65 -5.88 -10.09
C TRP A 139 -6.57 -6.68 -8.79
N ALA A 140 -6.41 -8.00 -8.85
CA ALA A 140 -6.19 -8.87 -7.69
C ALA A 140 -4.89 -8.59 -6.93
N GLN A 141 -3.91 -7.96 -7.58
CA GLN A 141 -2.70 -7.48 -6.92
C GLN A 141 -2.84 -6.10 -6.28
N GLY A 142 -3.99 -5.43 -6.50
CA GLY A 142 -4.33 -4.11 -5.97
C GLY A 142 -4.09 -2.96 -6.95
N TYR A 143 -3.83 -3.22 -8.24
CA TYR A 143 -3.52 -2.19 -9.23
C TYR A 143 -4.71 -1.87 -10.11
N THR A 144 -5.52 -0.89 -9.75
CA THR A 144 -6.74 -0.50 -10.48
C THR A 144 -6.63 0.81 -11.26
N GLY A 145 -5.47 1.48 -11.21
CA GLY A 145 -5.25 2.79 -11.83
C GLY A 145 -5.50 3.99 -10.92
N HIS A 146 -5.85 3.78 -9.64
CA HIS A 146 -6.02 4.88 -8.68
C HIS A 146 -4.76 5.78 -8.60
N GLY A 147 -4.96 7.09 -8.79
CA GLY A 147 -3.89 8.09 -8.80
C GLY A 147 -3.18 8.26 -10.15
N ILE A 148 -3.57 7.53 -11.18
CA ILE A 148 -3.08 7.70 -12.56
C ILE A 148 -4.06 8.58 -13.33
N VAL A 149 -3.54 9.59 -14.05
CA VAL A 149 -4.31 10.46 -14.93
C VAL A 149 -4.03 10.07 -16.38
N VAL A 150 -5.09 9.91 -17.18
CA VAL A 150 -5.04 9.54 -18.59
C VAL A 150 -5.80 10.60 -19.39
N SER A 151 -5.21 11.09 -20.49
CA SER A 151 -5.87 11.99 -21.44
C SER A 151 -6.04 11.27 -22.77
N ILE A 152 -7.23 11.39 -23.36
CA ILE A 152 -7.60 10.77 -24.63
C ILE A 152 -7.73 11.87 -25.68
N LEU A 153 -6.91 11.80 -26.74
CA LEU A 153 -6.93 12.75 -27.84
C LEU A 153 -7.83 12.21 -28.94
N ASP A 154 -9.11 12.58 -28.89
CA ASP A 154 -10.17 12.09 -29.80
C ASP A 154 -11.20 13.20 -30.07
N ASP A 155 -12.42 12.82 -30.49
CA ASP A 155 -13.54 13.70 -30.83
C ASP A 155 -14.28 14.34 -29.63
N GLY A 156 -13.88 14.00 -28.40
CA GLY A 156 -14.42 14.54 -27.17
C GLY A 156 -14.69 13.46 -26.12
N ILE A 157 -15.23 13.85 -24.97
CA ILE A 157 -15.68 12.93 -23.92
C ILE A 157 -17.00 13.41 -23.31
N GLU A 158 -18.00 12.52 -23.29
CA GLU A 158 -19.28 12.77 -22.62
C GLU A 158 -19.06 12.74 -21.09
N LYS A 159 -18.57 13.85 -20.53
CA LYS A 159 -18.15 13.99 -19.14
C LYS A 159 -19.26 13.70 -18.11
N ASN A 160 -20.51 13.78 -18.54
CA ASN A 160 -21.70 13.53 -17.73
C ASN A 160 -22.29 12.11 -17.91
N HIS A 161 -21.65 11.23 -18.70
CA HIS A 161 -22.07 9.83 -18.78
C HIS A 161 -21.96 9.17 -17.39
N PRO A 162 -22.98 8.43 -16.91
CA PRO A 162 -23.02 7.91 -15.54
C PRO A 162 -21.84 6.98 -15.21
N ASP A 163 -21.28 6.29 -16.21
CA ASP A 163 -20.14 5.38 -16.06
C ASP A 163 -18.77 6.09 -16.11
N LEU A 164 -18.74 7.38 -16.48
CA LEU A 164 -17.50 8.17 -16.63
C LEU A 164 -17.42 9.33 -15.62
N ALA A 165 -18.55 9.93 -15.24
CA ALA A 165 -18.62 11.16 -14.46
C ALA A 165 -17.88 11.07 -13.10
N GLY A 166 -17.86 9.89 -12.47
CA GLY A 166 -17.14 9.67 -11.21
C GLY A 166 -15.61 9.66 -11.35
N ASN A 167 -15.09 9.41 -12.55
CA ASN A 167 -13.67 9.31 -12.86
C ASN A 167 -13.18 10.43 -13.81
N TYR A 168 -14.06 11.36 -14.21
CA TYR A 168 -13.70 12.46 -15.09
C TYR A 168 -12.77 13.46 -14.40
N ASP A 169 -11.70 13.85 -15.10
CA ASP A 169 -10.76 14.89 -14.67
C ASP A 169 -10.78 16.08 -15.65
N PRO A 170 -11.29 17.26 -15.26
CA PRO A 170 -11.25 18.45 -16.11
C PRO A 170 -9.82 18.96 -16.34
N GLY A 171 -8.86 18.65 -15.47
CA GLY A 171 -7.45 18.99 -15.67
C GLY A 171 -6.77 18.17 -16.76
N ALA A 172 -7.39 17.07 -17.19
CA ALA A 172 -6.91 16.20 -18.26
C ALA A 172 -7.67 16.38 -19.58
N SER A 173 -8.54 17.38 -19.67
CA SER A 173 -9.49 17.56 -20.77
C SER A 173 -9.47 18.99 -21.31
N PHE A 174 -9.60 19.14 -22.63
CA PHE A 174 -9.68 20.43 -23.30
C PHE A 174 -10.24 20.26 -24.71
N ASP A 175 -11.13 21.16 -25.16
CA ASP A 175 -11.57 21.23 -26.56
C ASP A 175 -10.64 22.17 -27.33
N VAL A 176 -9.81 21.57 -28.18
CA VAL A 176 -8.84 22.31 -29.01
C VAL A 176 -9.52 22.95 -30.23
N ASN A 177 -10.66 22.43 -30.69
CA ASN A 177 -11.39 22.93 -31.85
C ASN A 177 -12.07 24.27 -31.52
N ASP A 178 -12.73 24.35 -30.36
CA ASP A 178 -13.40 25.57 -29.88
C ASP A 178 -12.55 26.41 -28.92
N GLN A 179 -11.38 25.89 -28.54
CA GLN A 179 -10.43 26.54 -27.62
C GLN A 179 -11.01 26.85 -26.25
N ASP A 180 -11.76 25.90 -25.69
CA ASP A 180 -12.38 26.02 -24.39
C ASP A 180 -12.18 24.74 -23.54
N PRO A 181 -12.43 24.80 -22.21
CA PRO A 181 -12.17 23.66 -21.33
C PRO A 181 -13.29 22.61 -21.31
N ASP A 182 -14.30 22.71 -22.19
CA ASP A 182 -15.43 21.79 -22.27
C ASP A 182 -15.23 20.74 -23.39
N PRO A 183 -14.80 19.51 -23.05
CA PRO A 183 -14.56 18.48 -24.06
C PRO A 183 -15.85 17.76 -24.52
N GLN A 184 -17.04 18.31 -24.27
CA GLN A 184 -18.30 17.63 -24.58
C GLN A 184 -18.42 17.38 -26.09
N PRO A 185 -18.74 16.14 -26.53
CA PRO A 185 -18.89 15.84 -27.94
C PRO A 185 -20.03 16.64 -28.57
N ARG A 186 -19.83 16.99 -29.84
CA ARG A 186 -20.88 17.60 -30.66
C ARG A 186 -21.78 16.52 -31.23
N TYR A 187 -23.04 16.46 -30.78
CA TYR A 187 -24.02 15.55 -31.35
C TYR A 187 -24.48 16.06 -32.72
N THR A 188 -23.92 15.51 -33.79
CA THR A 188 -24.40 15.75 -35.15
C THR A 188 -24.83 14.43 -35.80
N GLN A 189 -25.66 14.49 -36.85
CA GLN A 189 -26.05 13.28 -37.58
C GLN A 189 -24.92 12.69 -38.44
N MET A 190 -23.80 13.40 -38.56
CA MET A 190 -22.61 12.95 -39.29
C MET A 190 -21.50 12.62 -38.28
N ASN A 191 -20.89 11.46 -38.43
CA ASN A 191 -19.79 11.00 -37.57
C ASN A 191 -18.46 11.62 -38.05
N ASP A 192 -18.38 12.96 -38.04
CA ASP A 192 -17.22 13.72 -38.53
C ASP A 192 -16.52 14.45 -37.38
N ASN A 193 -15.20 14.31 -37.28
CA ASN A 193 -14.36 15.11 -36.40
C ASN A 193 -14.12 16.49 -37.06
N ARG A 194 -14.67 17.56 -36.48
CA ARG A 194 -14.54 18.94 -36.98
C ARG A 194 -14.07 19.91 -35.92
#